data_AF-A0A328R4A7-F1
#
_entry.id   AF-A0A328R4A7-F1
#
_cell.length_a   1.000
_cell.length_b   1.000
_cell.length_c   1.000
_cell.angle_alpha   90.00
_cell.angle_beta   90.00
_cell.angle_gamma   90.00
#
_symmetry.space_group_name_H-M   'P 1'
#
loop_
_entity.id
_entity.type
_entity.pdbx_description
1 polymer ?
#
loop_
_entity_poly.entity_id
_entity_poly.type
_entity_poly.pdbx_seq_one_letter_code
_entity_poly.pdbx_strand_id
1 'polypeptide(L)'
;MAARIYAEKYRLNLLSPLKKTGVLDVVPHKYFPENQGEFETKTISFLDFEQNDELEYYGKKNYIFSCYFENGDHFTQNESLIKSFFNLPKPNPKYKDDIVIHLRLGDNLKPDRFLTPHPNYFLDILDSIKFKKLHIVMEPLVHKWEQKYLDFFKGHDVEIKSGSLADDFNYFFNFKKIIVKYSTFSYWAAFLSSAETIYSFRDFGVSRKRLWFFSFSTEVIHKKNFILSKLIFWKHFNVYRTKNMYRLRENTLVSKSSFIDPEKLSNL
;
A
#
# COMPACT_ATOMS: atom_id res chain seq x y z
N MET A 1 1.03 10.85 -8.13
CA MET A 1 1.45 11.59 -6.92
C MET A 1 2.87 12.15 -7.04
N ALA A 2 3.88 11.34 -7.38
CA ALA A 2 5.28 11.79 -7.50
C ALA A 2 5.46 13.05 -8.39
N ALA A 3 4.82 13.10 -9.55
CA ALA A 3 4.83 14.29 -10.42
C ALA A 3 4.34 15.57 -9.73
N ARG A 4 3.31 15.46 -8.87
CA ARG A 4 2.78 16.61 -8.12
C ARG A 4 3.77 17.06 -7.04
N ILE A 5 4.35 16.12 -6.29
CA ILE A 5 5.39 16.43 -5.29
C ILE A 5 6.57 17.14 -5.96
N TYR A 6 7.03 16.59 -7.09
CA TYR A 6 8.12 17.16 -7.88
C TYR A 6 7.77 18.58 -8.35
N ALA A 7 6.57 18.78 -8.88
CA ALA A 7 6.12 20.09 -9.33
C ALA A 7 6.09 21.12 -8.19
N GLU A 8 5.55 20.77 -7.02
CA GLU A 8 5.53 21.67 -5.86
C GLU A 8 6.95 21.99 -5.35
N LYS A 9 7.80 20.97 -5.19
CA LYS A 9 9.18 21.13 -4.71
C LYS A 9 9.99 22.11 -5.57
N TYR A 10 9.81 22.05 -6.89
CA TYR A 10 10.58 22.85 -7.84
C TYR A 10 9.80 24.02 -8.46
N ARG A 11 8.64 24.39 -7.88
CA ARG A 11 7.79 25.50 -8.34
C ARG A 11 7.49 25.39 -9.85
N LEU A 12 7.06 24.22 -10.27
CA LEU A 12 6.61 23.92 -11.62
C LEU A 12 5.07 23.79 -11.65
N ASN A 13 4.51 23.79 -12.85
CA ASN A 13 3.08 23.64 -13.08
C ASN A 13 2.80 22.24 -13.58
N LEU A 14 1.86 21.55 -12.93
CA LEU A 14 1.28 20.33 -13.47
C LEU A 14 0.28 20.73 -14.56
N LEU A 15 0.58 20.42 -15.82
CA LEU A 15 -0.24 20.84 -16.96
C LEU A 15 -1.34 19.84 -17.31
N SER A 16 -1.06 18.54 -17.25
CA SER A 16 -1.98 17.56 -17.80
C SER A 16 -3.11 17.32 -16.80
N PRO A 17 -4.39 17.34 -17.25
CA PRO A 17 -5.39 16.55 -16.56
C PRO A 17 -4.90 15.09 -16.57
N LEU A 18 -5.23 14.30 -15.54
CA LEU A 18 -4.92 12.86 -15.51
C LEU A 18 -5.50 12.20 -16.77
N LYS A 19 -4.72 12.10 -17.84
CA LYS A 19 -5.09 11.36 -19.04
C LYS A 19 -5.12 9.87 -18.64
N LYS A 20 -5.98 9.07 -19.27
CA LYS A 20 -6.13 7.63 -18.97
C LYS A 20 -4.80 6.83 -19.05
N THR A 21 -3.77 7.38 -19.69
CA THR A 21 -2.48 6.72 -19.96
C THR A 21 -1.48 6.80 -18.80
N GLY A 22 -1.81 7.45 -17.67
CA GLY A 22 -0.88 7.55 -16.53
C GLY A 22 0.33 8.45 -16.77
N VAL A 23 0.33 9.21 -17.86
CA VAL A 23 1.38 10.19 -18.20
C VAL A 23 0.99 11.57 -17.67
N LEU A 24 1.92 12.22 -16.97
CA LEU A 24 1.75 13.57 -16.42
C LEU A 24 2.85 14.50 -16.92
N ASP A 25 2.44 15.65 -17.45
CA ASP A 25 3.33 16.70 -17.95
C ASP A 25 3.46 17.82 -16.91
N VAL A 26 4.69 18.23 -16.63
CA VAL A 26 5.03 19.31 -15.70
C VAL A 26 5.91 20.33 -16.39
N VAL A 27 5.58 21.63 -16.31
CA VAL A 27 6.30 22.71 -17.01
C VAL A 27 6.56 23.95 -16.13
N PRO A 28 7.60 24.75 -16.43
CA PRO A 28 7.94 25.97 -15.68
C PRO A 28 7.03 27.21 -15.92
N HIS A 29 6.17 27.19 -16.96
CA HIS A 29 5.55 28.37 -17.59
C HIS A 29 4.98 29.46 -16.66
N LYS A 30 4.25 29.14 -15.58
CA LYS A 30 3.64 30.14 -14.66
C LYS A 30 4.66 30.88 -13.78
N TYR A 31 5.77 30.23 -13.44
CA TYR A 31 6.74 30.77 -12.47
C TYR A 31 8.00 31.32 -13.14
N PHE A 32 8.16 31.08 -14.44
CA PHE A 32 9.30 31.54 -15.24
C PHE A 32 8.82 32.05 -16.61
N PRO A 33 8.12 33.21 -16.66
CA PRO A 33 7.50 33.72 -17.88
C PRO A 33 8.50 34.18 -18.95
N GLU A 34 9.77 34.35 -18.59
CA GLU A 34 10.77 35.06 -19.40
C GLU A 34 11.36 34.26 -20.57
N ASN A 35 10.91 33.04 -20.83
CA ASN A 35 11.35 32.26 -21.99
C ASN A 35 10.22 31.36 -22.49
N GLN A 36 9.44 31.84 -23.46
CA GLN A 36 8.46 31.03 -24.19
C GLN A 36 9.09 30.14 -25.27
N GLY A 37 10.41 29.96 -25.27
CA GLY A 37 11.09 29.03 -26.16
C GLY A 37 10.73 27.57 -25.84
N GLU A 38 10.94 26.66 -26.81
CA GLU A 38 10.75 25.22 -26.62
C GLU A 38 11.69 24.72 -25.50
N PHE A 39 11.16 24.48 -24.31
CA PHE A 39 11.92 23.80 -23.26
C PHE A 39 12.24 22.37 -23.71
N GLU A 40 13.48 21.94 -23.50
CA GLU A 40 13.85 20.53 -23.66
C GLU A 40 12.95 19.62 -22.82
N THR A 41 12.68 18.42 -23.32
CA THR A 41 11.86 17.42 -22.62
C THR A 41 12.73 16.42 -21.86
N LYS A 42 12.38 16.15 -20.60
CA LYS A 42 12.95 15.08 -19.76
C LYS A 42 11.85 14.11 -19.34
N THR A 43 11.95 12.88 -19.81
CA THR A 43 11.12 11.78 -19.29
C THR A 43 11.69 11.30 -17.96
N ILE A 44 10.85 11.28 -16.92
CA ILE A 44 11.13 10.71 -15.62
C ILE A 44 10.51 9.32 -15.57
N SER A 45 11.35 8.32 -15.32
CA SER A 45 11.02 6.90 -15.24
C SER A 45 11.26 6.36 -13.83
N PHE A 46 10.93 5.09 -13.59
CA PHE A 46 11.19 4.44 -12.30
C PHE A 46 12.70 4.34 -12.00
N LEU A 47 13.56 4.27 -13.02
CA LEU A 47 15.02 4.21 -12.86
C LEU A 47 15.60 5.51 -12.30
N ASP A 48 14.96 6.66 -12.61
CA ASP A 48 15.34 7.95 -12.03
C ASP A 48 15.00 8.01 -10.52
N PHE A 49 14.14 7.11 -10.03
CA PHE A 49 13.76 7.02 -8.62
C PHE A 49 14.73 6.15 -7.81
N GLU A 50 15.17 5.01 -8.37
CA GLU A 50 15.97 4.01 -7.65
C GLU A 50 17.38 4.47 -7.28
N GLN A 51 17.94 5.47 -7.96
CA GLN A 51 19.33 5.85 -7.75
C GLN A 51 19.56 6.65 -6.47
N ASN A 52 18.58 7.44 -6.01
CA ASN A 52 18.79 8.42 -4.94
C ASN A 52 17.65 8.56 -3.92
N ASP A 53 16.58 7.75 -4.00
CA ASP A 53 15.32 7.91 -3.22
C ASP A 53 14.64 9.29 -3.35
N GLU A 54 15.22 10.18 -4.15
CA GLU A 54 14.74 11.49 -4.51
C GLU A 54 14.87 11.69 -6.02
N LEU A 55 13.89 12.39 -6.60
CA LEU A 55 13.94 12.78 -8.00
C LEU A 55 14.81 14.02 -8.19
N GLU A 56 15.90 13.83 -8.95
CA GLU A 56 16.82 14.90 -9.35
C GLU A 56 16.12 15.98 -10.17
N TYR A 57 16.49 17.24 -9.94
CA TYR A 57 16.01 18.37 -10.73
C TYR A 57 16.94 18.67 -11.90
N TYR A 58 16.43 18.52 -13.12
CA TYR A 58 17.19 18.70 -14.36
C TYR A 58 17.06 20.12 -14.95
N GLY A 59 16.76 21.12 -14.12
CA GLY A 59 16.59 22.50 -14.55
C GLY A 59 15.22 22.82 -15.17
N LYS A 60 15.14 23.91 -15.92
CA LYS A 60 13.90 24.37 -16.58
C LYS A 60 13.62 23.53 -17.82
N LYS A 61 12.89 22.43 -17.66
CA LYS A 61 12.52 21.49 -18.72
C LYS A 61 11.03 21.18 -18.70
N ASN A 62 10.53 20.62 -19.79
CA ASN A 62 9.25 19.93 -19.81
C ASN A 62 9.46 18.51 -19.26
N TYR A 63 8.76 18.15 -18.20
CA TYR A 63 8.92 16.84 -17.58
C TYR A 63 7.74 15.93 -17.91
N ILE A 64 8.04 14.70 -18.34
CA ILE A 64 7.04 13.67 -18.62
C ILE A 64 7.24 12.54 -17.62
N PHE A 65 6.27 12.34 -16.73
CA PHE A 65 6.27 11.21 -15.80
C PHE A 65 5.55 10.03 -16.45
N SER A 66 6.29 8.98 -16.83
CA SER A 66 5.77 7.90 -17.68
C SER A 66 5.74 6.51 -17.00
N CYS A 67 5.42 6.44 -15.71
CA CYS A 67 5.27 5.17 -14.98
C CYS A 67 4.52 5.34 -13.65
N TYR A 68 4.20 4.23 -13.00
CA TYR A 68 3.74 4.20 -11.62
C TYR A 68 4.92 4.31 -10.67
N PHE A 69 5.00 5.42 -9.94
CA PHE A 69 5.97 5.62 -8.86
C PHE A 69 5.34 5.10 -7.57
N GLU A 70 5.81 3.97 -7.06
CA GLU A 70 5.26 3.32 -5.85
C GLU A 70 6.29 3.25 -4.71
N ASN A 71 7.21 4.22 -4.62
CA ASN A 71 8.13 4.30 -3.49
C ASN A 71 7.40 4.88 -2.26
N GLY A 72 7.16 4.01 -1.28
CA GLY A 72 6.46 4.36 -0.04
C GLY A 72 7.22 5.32 0.88
N ASP A 73 8.56 5.24 0.90
CA ASP A 73 9.40 6.15 1.71
C ASP A 73 9.31 7.58 1.18
N HIS A 74 9.33 7.74 -0.15
CA HIS A 74 9.14 9.02 -0.81
C HIS A 74 7.80 9.68 -0.45
N PHE A 75 6.72 8.90 -0.46
CA PHE A 75 5.41 9.40 -0.07
C PHE A 75 5.34 9.72 1.41
N THR A 76 5.92 8.86 2.25
CA THR A 76 5.99 9.08 3.70
C THR A 76 6.71 10.39 4.05
N GLN A 77 7.85 10.67 3.42
CA GLN A 77 8.61 11.91 3.65
C GLN A 77 7.82 13.16 3.25
N ASN A 78 6.87 13.01 2.31
CA ASN A 78 6.04 14.08 1.79
C ASN A 78 4.59 14.01 2.30
N GLU A 79 4.30 13.30 3.40
CA GLU A 79 2.93 13.05 3.88
C GLU A 79 2.12 14.35 4.05
N SER A 80 2.66 15.33 4.77
CA SER A 80 1.98 16.62 5.01
C SER A 80 1.67 17.36 3.71
N LEU A 81 2.63 17.38 2.78
CA LEU A 81 2.45 18.01 1.47
C LEU A 81 1.38 17.27 0.65
N ILE A 82 1.47 15.93 0.57
CA ILE A 82 0.48 15.11 -0.14
C ILE A 82 -0.92 15.33 0.43
N LYS A 83 -1.08 15.29 1.75
CA LYS A 83 -2.39 15.50 2.40
C LYS A 83 -2.95 16.89 2.11
N SER A 84 -2.10 17.91 1.95
CA SER A 84 -2.55 19.26 1.60
C SER A 84 -3.18 19.37 0.20
N PHE A 85 -2.93 18.40 -0.69
CA PHE A 85 -3.55 18.36 -2.02
C PHE A 85 -5.02 17.94 -1.99
N PHE A 86 -5.51 17.43 -0.86
CA PHE A 86 -6.84 16.88 -0.72
C PHE A 86 -7.62 17.66 0.33
N ASN A 87 -8.89 17.95 0.04
CA ASN A 87 -9.83 18.41 1.06
C ASN A 87 -10.41 17.19 1.79
N LEU A 88 -9.62 16.60 2.69
CA LEU A 88 -9.99 15.36 3.38
C LEU A 88 -11.09 15.63 4.42
N PRO A 89 -12.19 14.83 4.44
CA PRO A 89 -13.25 15.01 5.42
C PRO A 89 -12.75 14.70 6.84
N LYS A 90 -13.43 15.24 7.85
CA LYS A 90 -13.22 14.77 9.22
C LYS A 90 -13.77 13.34 9.36
N PRO A 91 -13.06 12.44 10.06
CA PRO A 91 -13.54 11.09 10.28
C PRO A 91 -14.89 11.09 11.00
N ASN A 92 -15.78 10.21 10.55
CA ASN A 92 -17.07 10.02 11.18
C ASN A 92 -16.90 9.32 12.54
N PRO A 93 -17.27 9.96 13.67
CA PRO A 93 -17.09 9.39 15.00
C PRO A 93 -17.90 8.11 15.23
N LYS A 94 -18.89 7.82 14.39
CA LYS A 94 -19.68 6.58 14.41
C LYS A 94 -18.80 5.32 14.35
N TYR A 95 -17.69 5.35 13.62
CA TYR A 95 -16.84 4.19 13.35
C TYR A 95 -15.58 4.14 14.24
N LYS A 96 -15.53 4.93 15.32
CA LYS A 96 -14.33 5.06 16.15
C LYS A 96 -13.89 3.75 16.81
N ASP A 97 -14.83 2.86 17.12
CA ASP A 97 -14.59 1.58 17.81
C ASP A 97 -14.68 0.38 16.85
N ASP A 98 -15.01 0.64 15.59
CA ASP A 98 -15.14 -0.38 14.54
C ASP A 98 -13.79 -0.62 13.85
N ILE A 99 -13.72 -1.66 13.04
CA ILE A 99 -12.56 -1.98 12.20
C ILE A 99 -12.98 -2.20 10.75
N VAL A 100 -12.13 -1.82 9.82
CA VAL A 100 -12.37 -2.03 8.38
C VAL A 100 -11.26 -2.82 7.71
N ILE A 101 -11.66 -3.69 6.78
CA ILE A 101 -10.79 -4.42 5.85
C ILE A 101 -11.17 -4.03 4.43
N HIS A 102 -10.19 -3.85 3.54
CA HIS A 102 -10.45 -3.77 2.11
C HIS A 102 -10.07 -5.09 1.46
N LEU A 103 -11.06 -5.77 0.87
CA LEU A 103 -10.87 -7.01 0.13
C LEU A 103 -11.10 -6.74 -1.36
N ARG A 104 -10.10 -7.11 -2.17
CA ARG A 104 -10.24 -7.22 -3.62
C ARG A 104 -10.10 -8.70 -3.94
N LEU A 105 -11.22 -9.38 -4.15
CA LEU A 105 -11.26 -10.82 -4.45
C LEU A 105 -11.05 -11.01 -5.94
N GLY A 106 -12.10 -10.92 -6.77
CA GLY A 106 -12.03 -10.68 -8.21
C GLY A 106 -10.85 -11.35 -8.94
N ASP A 107 -10.11 -10.53 -9.69
CA ASP A 107 -8.93 -10.98 -10.41
C ASP A 107 -7.73 -11.34 -9.51
N ASN A 108 -7.75 -10.93 -8.23
CA ASN A 108 -6.70 -11.20 -7.24
C ASN A 108 -6.84 -12.55 -6.52
N LEU A 109 -7.96 -13.26 -6.71
CA LEU A 109 -8.24 -14.57 -6.12
C LEU A 109 -8.30 -15.67 -7.19
N LYS A 110 -7.93 -15.37 -8.44
CA LYS A 110 -7.91 -16.38 -9.49
C LYS A 110 -6.81 -17.42 -9.21
N PRO A 111 -6.98 -18.69 -9.65
CA PRO A 111 -5.98 -19.74 -9.44
C PRO A 111 -4.58 -19.44 -9.98
N ASP A 112 -4.48 -18.53 -10.95
CA ASP A 112 -3.22 -18.08 -11.55
C ASP A 112 -2.68 -16.78 -10.93
N ARG A 113 -3.43 -16.15 -10.01
CA ARG A 113 -3.12 -14.83 -9.42
C ARG A 113 -3.37 -14.85 -7.92
N PHE A 114 -2.32 -15.15 -7.17
CA PHE A 114 -2.32 -15.23 -5.71
C PHE A 114 -2.02 -13.88 -5.05
N LEU A 115 -2.83 -12.85 -5.35
CA LEU A 115 -2.58 -11.49 -4.85
C LEU A 115 -3.42 -11.14 -3.62
N THR A 116 -4.41 -11.97 -3.28
CA THR A 116 -5.17 -11.85 -2.04
C THR A 116 -4.55 -12.74 -0.97
N PRO A 117 -4.25 -12.20 0.23
CA PRO A 117 -3.71 -12.98 1.33
C PRO A 117 -4.61 -14.15 1.72
N HIS A 118 -4.06 -15.17 2.38
CA HIS A 118 -4.88 -16.17 3.06
C HIS A 118 -5.78 -15.50 4.15
N PRO A 119 -7.06 -15.91 4.34
CA PRO A 119 -7.96 -15.36 5.35
C PRO A 119 -7.37 -15.28 6.76
N ASN A 120 -6.58 -16.29 7.17
CA ASN A 120 -5.84 -16.29 8.44
C ASN A 120 -5.03 -15.01 8.71
N TYR A 121 -4.46 -14.37 7.68
CA TYR A 121 -3.80 -13.07 7.87
C TYR A 121 -4.74 -12.04 8.54
N PHE A 122 -5.99 -12.00 8.09
CA PHE A 122 -6.99 -11.10 8.66
C PHE A 122 -7.52 -11.62 10.00
N LEU A 123 -7.82 -12.92 10.09
CA LEU A 123 -8.37 -13.53 11.31
C LEU A 123 -7.41 -13.41 12.49
N ASP A 124 -6.12 -13.68 12.31
CA ASP A 124 -5.10 -13.55 13.35
C ASP A 124 -5.04 -12.12 13.91
N ILE A 125 -5.20 -11.10 13.05
CA ILE A 125 -5.27 -9.70 13.45
C ILE A 125 -6.57 -9.44 14.22
N LEU A 126 -7.72 -9.86 13.67
CA LEU A 126 -9.03 -9.66 14.28
C LEU A 126 -9.13 -10.29 15.67
N ASP A 127 -8.58 -11.50 15.85
CA ASP A 127 -8.58 -12.22 17.12
C ASP A 127 -7.65 -11.58 18.17
N SER A 128 -6.65 -10.80 17.74
CA SER A 128 -5.69 -10.15 18.63
C SER A 128 -6.13 -8.77 19.14
N ILE A 129 -7.23 -8.21 18.63
CA ILE A 129 -7.62 -6.82 18.89
C ILE A 129 -9.09 -6.66 19.26
N LYS A 130 -9.38 -5.68 20.11
CA LYS A 130 -10.76 -5.33 20.47
C LYS A 130 -11.36 -4.36 19.46
N PHE A 131 -12.53 -4.70 18.94
CA PHE A 131 -13.35 -3.85 18.09
C PHE A 131 -14.83 -4.17 18.30
N LYS A 132 -15.71 -3.25 17.90
CA LYS A 132 -17.17 -3.42 18.04
C LYS A 132 -17.78 -4.17 16.85
N LYS A 133 -17.45 -3.74 15.63
CA LYS A 133 -17.98 -4.33 14.38
C LYS A 133 -16.90 -4.41 13.30
N LEU A 134 -16.93 -5.48 12.51
CA LEU A 134 -16.07 -5.64 11.33
C LEU A 134 -16.79 -5.12 10.10
N HIS A 135 -16.12 -4.25 9.34
CA HIS A 135 -16.57 -3.78 8.05
C HIS A 135 -15.66 -4.31 6.95
N ILE A 136 -16.23 -4.84 5.88
CA ILE A 136 -15.49 -5.33 4.71
C ILE A 136 -15.90 -4.49 3.51
N VAL A 137 -14.97 -3.69 2.99
CA VAL A 137 -15.14 -2.91 1.76
C VAL A 137 -14.60 -3.72 0.59
N MET A 138 -15.45 -3.98 -0.41
CA MET A 138 -15.08 -4.80 -1.56
C MET A 138 -15.94 -4.54 -2.80
N GLU A 139 -15.43 -4.97 -3.95
CA GLU A 139 -16.22 -5.06 -5.18
C GLU A 139 -17.32 -6.13 -5.04
N PRO A 140 -18.44 -6.04 -5.78
CA PRO A 140 -19.48 -7.05 -5.76
C PRO A 140 -18.95 -8.43 -6.14
N LEU A 141 -19.49 -9.48 -5.54
CA LEU A 141 -19.14 -10.86 -5.88
C LEU A 141 -19.54 -11.17 -7.33
N VAL A 142 -18.60 -11.69 -8.09
CA VAL A 142 -18.76 -12.16 -9.47
C VAL A 142 -18.75 -13.69 -9.53
N HIS A 143 -18.03 -14.36 -8.62
CA HIS A 143 -17.78 -15.79 -8.67
C HIS A 143 -18.08 -16.48 -7.33
N LYS A 144 -18.58 -17.73 -7.39
CA LYS A 144 -18.94 -18.52 -6.19
C LYS A 144 -17.76 -18.75 -5.23
N TRP A 145 -16.52 -18.85 -5.73
CA TRP A 145 -15.34 -19.03 -4.88
C TRP A 145 -15.06 -17.81 -3.98
N GLU A 146 -15.56 -16.62 -4.34
CA GLU A 146 -15.36 -15.41 -3.55
C GLU A 146 -16.23 -15.46 -2.29
N GLN A 147 -17.43 -16.04 -2.40
CA GLN A 147 -18.27 -16.32 -1.24
C GLN A 147 -17.57 -17.26 -0.26
N LYS A 148 -16.87 -18.30 -0.75
CA LYS A 148 -16.08 -19.20 0.11
C LYS A 148 -15.02 -18.45 0.90
N TYR A 149 -14.41 -17.42 0.31
CA TYR A 149 -13.44 -16.58 1.02
C TYR A 149 -14.12 -15.75 2.11
N LEU A 150 -15.31 -15.21 1.86
CA LEU A 150 -16.08 -14.45 2.86
C LEU A 150 -16.61 -15.31 4.01
N ASP A 151 -16.84 -16.60 3.75
CA ASP A 151 -17.35 -17.52 4.75
C ASP A 151 -16.43 -17.68 5.97
N PHE A 152 -15.12 -17.42 5.81
CA PHE A 152 -14.15 -17.37 6.92
C PHE A 152 -14.47 -16.29 7.96
N PHE A 153 -15.22 -15.24 7.59
CA PHE A 153 -15.56 -14.13 8.48
C PHE A 153 -16.93 -14.27 9.15
N LYS A 154 -17.68 -15.36 8.89
CA LYS A 154 -19.04 -15.57 9.45
C LYS A 154 -19.10 -15.61 10.98
N GLY A 155 -17.97 -15.85 11.65
CA GLY A 155 -17.85 -15.80 13.11
C GLY A 155 -17.86 -14.39 13.71
N HIS A 156 -17.78 -13.34 12.88
CA HIS A 156 -17.76 -11.95 13.32
C HIS A 156 -19.08 -11.23 12.97
N ASP A 157 -19.41 -10.15 13.69
CA ASP A 157 -20.45 -9.21 13.27
C ASP A 157 -19.91 -8.38 12.08
N VAL A 158 -20.26 -8.82 10.86
CA VAL A 158 -19.73 -8.28 9.61
C VAL A 158 -20.75 -7.40 8.89
N GLU A 159 -20.30 -6.23 8.45
CA GLU A 159 -21.00 -5.37 7.50
C GLU A 159 -20.21 -5.29 6.18
N ILE A 160 -20.79 -5.84 5.11
CA ILE A 160 -20.19 -5.75 3.78
C ILE A 160 -20.63 -4.43 3.14
N LYS A 161 -19.66 -3.71 2.58
CA LYS A 161 -19.86 -2.48 1.80
C LYS A 161 -19.31 -2.66 0.40
N SER A 162 -20.11 -2.23 -0.57
CA SER A 162 -19.75 -2.17 -1.96
C SER A 162 -20.45 -0.98 -2.60
N GLY A 163 -19.68 -0.06 -3.17
CA GLY A 163 -20.18 1.17 -3.75
C GLY A 163 -19.36 1.61 -4.95
N SER A 164 -19.40 2.91 -5.26
CA SER A 164 -18.44 3.46 -6.21
C SER A 164 -17.05 3.53 -5.56
N LEU A 165 -15.99 3.59 -6.38
CA LEU A 165 -14.63 3.74 -5.88
C LEU A 165 -14.48 4.94 -4.91
N ALA A 166 -15.18 6.04 -5.20
CA ALA A 166 -15.15 7.24 -4.36
C ALA A 166 -15.90 7.01 -3.04
N ASP A 167 -17.06 6.34 -3.07
CA ASP A 167 -17.85 6.04 -1.88
C ASP A 167 -17.11 5.05 -0.96
N ASP A 168 -16.53 4.00 -1.55
CA ASP A 168 -15.76 2.99 -0.83
C ASP A 168 -14.50 3.61 -0.20
N PHE A 169 -13.81 4.49 -0.93
CA PHE A 169 -12.65 5.22 -0.41
C PHE A 169 -13.06 6.11 0.77
N ASN A 170 -14.13 6.89 0.62
CA ASN A 170 -14.65 7.76 1.67
C ASN A 170 -15.13 6.95 2.88
N TYR A 171 -15.77 5.80 2.67
CA TYR A 171 -16.21 4.93 3.75
C TYR A 171 -15.00 4.41 4.55
N PHE A 172 -14.04 3.81 3.85
CA PHE A 172 -12.82 3.24 4.42
C PHE A 172 -11.98 4.28 5.19
N PHE A 173 -11.94 5.51 4.70
CA PHE A 173 -11.22 6.63 5.29
C PHE A 173 -11.69 6.98 6.72
N ASN A 174 -12.94 6.67 7.08
CA ASN A 174 -13.54 7.08 8.35
C ASN A 174 -13.13 6.22 9.57
N PHE A 175 -12.36 5.16 9.38
CA PHE A 175 -12.05 4.20 10.44
C PHE A 175 -10.76 4.54 11.19
N LYS A 176 -10.77 4.36 12.51
CA LYS A 176 -9.57 4.50 13.35
C LYS A 176 -8.65 3.29 13.30
N LYS A 177 -9.22 2.11 13.04
CA LYS A 177 -8.51 0.83 12.89
C LYS A 177 -8.73 0.31 11.49
N ILE A 178 -7.65 0.10 10.77
CA ILE A 178 -7.68 -0.30 9.37
C ILE A 178 -6.78 -1.53 9.18
N ILE A 179 -7.26 -2.58 8.52
CA ILE A 179 -6.42 -3.67 8.03
C ILE A 179 -6.30 -3.55 6.52
N VAL A 180 -5.07 -3.47 6.02
CA VAL A 180 -4.77 -3.34 4.59
C VAL A 180 -4.12 -4.59 4.03
N LYS A 181 -4.33 -4.81 2.73
CA LYS A 181 -3.58 -5.77 1.91
C LYS A 181 -2.75 -5.04 0.85
N TYR A 182 -1.90 -5.77 0.13
CA TYR A 182 -1.21 -5.27 -1.07
C TYR A 182 -2.20 -4.80 -2.14
N SER A 183 -2.47 -3.50 -2.14
CA SER A 183 -3.37 -2.83 -3.07
C SER A 183 -3.07 -1.34 -3.07
N THR A 184 -2.91 -0.74 -4.25
CA THR A 184 -2.74 0.71 -4.40
C THR A 184 -3.93 1.47 -3.79
N PHE A 185 -5.15 0.94 -3.90
CA PHE A 185 -6.34 1.50 -3.25
C PHE A 185 -6.20 1.48 -1.72
N SER A 186 -5.93 0.32 -1.13
CA SER A 186 -5.76 0.19 0.32
C SER A 186 -4.63 1.07 0.85
N TYR A 187 -3.52 1.17 0.10
CA TYR A 187 -2.41 2.03 0.43
C TYR A 187 -2.84 3.49 0.53
N TRP A 188 -3.46 4.03 -0.53
CA TRP A 188 -3.88 5.44 -0.53
C TRP A 188 -4.96 5.72 0.51
N ALA A 189 -5.90 4.81 0.70
CA ALA A 189 -6.97 4.97 1.69
C ALA A 189 -6.40 5.01 3.11
N ALA A 190 -5.49 4.10 3.45
CA ALA A 190 -4.82 4.10 4.75
C ALA A 190 -3.88 5.31 4.92
N PHE A 191 -3.07 5.62 3.92
CA PHE A 191 -2.11 6.73 3.92
C PHE A 191 -2.81 8.08 4.14
N LEU A 192 -3.91 8.33 3.42
CA LEU A 192 -4.65 9.59 3.53
C LEU A 192 -5.51 9.65 4.79
N SER A 193 -5.95 8.52 5.34
CA SER A 193 -6.78 8.50 6.55
C SER A 193 -6.11 9.13 7.78
N SER A 194 -6.94 9.40 8.78
CA SER A 194 -6.49 9.72 10.13
C SER A 194 -6.55 8.49 11.05
N ALA A 195 -6.42 7.28 10.51
CA ALA A 195 -6.42 6.07 11.31
C ALA A 195 -5.34 6.14 12.40
N GLU A 196 -5.71 5.72 13.60
CA GLU A 196 -4.79 5.62 14.74
C GLU A 196 -3.96 4.35 14.64
N THR A 197 -4.52 3.29 14.05
CA THR A 197 -3.83 2.01 13.86
C THR A 197 -4.11 1.45 12.48
N ILE A 198 -3.03 1.13 11.77
CA ILE A 198 -3.05 0.46 10.47
C ILE A 198 -2.29 -0.85 10.61
N TYR A 199 -2.97 -1.96 10.33
CA TYR A 199 -2.38 -3.29 10.28
C TYR A 199 -2.06 -3.64 8.82
N SER A 200 -0.80 -3.93 8.55
CA SER A 200 -0.31 -4.25 7.21
C SER A 200 0.76 -5.33 7.24
N PHE A 201 1.12 -5.85 6.06
CA PHE A 201 2.36 -6.60 5.89
C PHE A 201 3.58 -5.76 6.25
N ARG A 202 4.66 -6.43 6.64
CA ARG A 202 5.92 -5.81 7.09
C ARG A 202 6.52 -4.82 6.09
N ASP A 203 6.35 -5.09 4.79
CA ASP A 203 6.94 -4.31 3.70
C ASP A 203 5.90 -3.44 2.96
N PHE A 204 4.76 -3.19 3.59
CA PHE A 204 3.80 -2.23 3.07
C PHE A 204 4.35 -0.81 3.34
N GLY A 205 4.77 -0.10 2.28
CA GLY A 205 5.55 1.16 2.30
C GLY A 205 4.91 2.38 2.99
N VAL A 206 4.26 2.19 4.12
CA VAL A 206 3.73 3.21 5.02
C VAL A 206 4.79 3.47 6.10
N SER A 207 4.93 4.73 6.51
CA SER A 207 5.80 5.15 7.62
C SER A 207 5.80 4.18 8.79
N ARG A 208 6.99 3.69 9.18
CA ARG A 208 7.18 2.81 10.35
C ARG A 208 6.65 3.40 11.68
N LYS A 209 6.39 4.71 11.74
CA LYS A 209 5.90 5.39 12.95
C LYS A 209 4.42 5.14 13.27
N ARG A 210 3.60 4.65 12.33
CA ARG A 210 2.16 4.35 12.54
C ARG A 210 1.80 2.87 12.42
N LEU A 211 2.81 2.01 12.25
CA LEU A 211 2.63 0.58 12.09
C LEU A 211 2.83 -0.12 13.43
N TRP A 212 1.81 -0.85 13.87
CA TRP A 212 1.97 -1.88 14.90
C TRP A 212 2.29 -3.19 14.21
N PHE A 213 3.51 -3.69 14.44
CA PHE A 213 3.99 -4.92 13.83
C PHE A 213 3.48 -6.13 14.62
N PHE A 214 2.77 -7.04 13.94
CA PHE A 214 2.74 -8.44 14.33
C PHE A 214 3.75 -9.17 13.45
N SER A 215 4.95 -9.36 13.99
CA SER A 215 5.87 -10.36 13.45
C SER A 215 5.34 -11.72 13.86
N PHE A 216 4.53 -12.36 13.02
CA PHE A 216 4.54 -13.81 13.02
C PHE A 216 5.87 -14.22 12.39
N SER A 217 6.90 -14.42 13.23
CA SER A 217 7.88 -15.43 12.87
C SER A 217 7.09 -16.72 12.68
N THR A 218 7.43 -17.49 11.67
CA THR A 218 6.98 -18.87 11.48
C THR A 218 7.54 -19.79 12.58
N GLU A 219 7.48 -19.37 13.85
CA GLU A 219 7.94 -20.09 15.04
C GLU A 219 6.78 -20.51 15.95
N VAL A 220 5.70 -21.03 15.39
CA VAL A 220 4.82 -22.00 16.07
C VAL A 220 4.27 -22.85 14.91
N ILE A 221 4.77 -24.06 14.62
CA ILE A 221 4.55 -25.31 15.35
C ILE A 221 5.70 -26.28 14.99
N HIS A 222 6.60 -26.54 15.94
CA HIS A 222 7.00 -27.90 16.29
C HIS A 222 7.53 -27.90 17.73
N LYS A 223 6.73 -28.45 18.65
CA LYS A 223 7.18 -28.81 19.99
C LYS A 223 8.28 -29.88 19.88
N LYS A 224 9.52 -29.52 20.24
CA LYS A 224 10.35 -30.15 21.30
C LYS A 224 11.80 -29.66 21.19
N ASN A 225 12.28 -29.07 22.28
CA ASN A 225 13.68 -28.88 22.69
C ASN A 225 14.64 -28.22 21.68
N PHE A 226 15.15 -27.02 21.98
CA PHE A 226 16.55 -26.86 22.42
C PHE A 226 16.87 -25.40 22.77
N ILE A 227 17.55 -25.23 23.89
CA ILE A 227 18.20 -24.01 24.37
C ILE A 227 19.50 -23.84 23.55
N LEU A 228 19.73 -22.64 22.98
CA LEU A 228 21.01 -22.03 22.54
C LEU A 228 20.90 -21.42 21.12
N SER A 229 20.69 -20.11 21.02
CA SER A 229 21.16 -19.32 19.85
C SER A 229 21.18 -17.80 20.04
N LYS A 230 21.30 -17.29 21.29
CA LYS A 230 21.39 -15.83 21.52
C LYS A 230 22.75 -15.18 21.20
N LEU A 231 23.76 -15.93 20.76
CA LEU A 231 25.13 -15.40 20.64
C LEU A 231 25.67 -15.18 19.21
N ILE A 232 24.92 -15.51 18.15
CA ILE A 232 25.40 -15.38 16.76
C ILE A 232 24.84 -14.14 16.04
N PHE A 233 23.79 -13.52 16.58
CA PHE A 233 23.01 -12.50 15.86
C PHE A 233 23.69 -11.12 15.73
N TRP A 234 24.74 -10.82 16.49
CA TRP A 234 25.31 -9.46 16.54
C TRP A 234 26.54 -9.23 15.65
N LYS A 235 27.08 -10.26 14.99
CA LYS A 235 28.34 -10.14 14.22
C LYS A 235 28.17 -10.02 12.70
N HIS A 236 26.96 -10.05 12.16
CA HIS A 236 26.70 -9.98 10.70
C HIS A 236 25.98 -8.71 10.21
N PHE A 237 25.66 -7.77 11.10
CA PHE A 237 24.79 -6.64 10.76
C PHE A 237 25.50 -5.37 10.24
N ASN A 238 26.81 -5.43 9.94
CA ASN A 238 27.59 -4.24 9.54
C ASN A 238 28.28 -4.32 8.16
N VAL A 239 27.89 -5.24 7.28
CA VAL A 239 28.55 -5.38 5.95
C VAL A 239 27.63 -5.15 4.74
N TYR A 240 26.31 -5.00 4.90
CA TYR A 240 25.41 -4.77 3.76
C TYR A 240 24.87 -3.35 3.70
N ARG A 241 25.78 -2.40 3.47
CA ARG A 241 25.43 -1.09 2.88
C ARG A 241 26.20 -0.98 1.58
N THR A 242 25.46 -0.78 0.50
CA THR A 242 25.86 -0.68 -0.92
C THR A 242 25.79 -1.97 -1.76
N LYS A 243 25.03 -1.85 -2.86
CA LYS A 243 24.91 -2.75 -4.02
C LYS A 243 24.24 -4.11 -3.78
N ASN A 244 22.94 -4.18 -4.11
CA ASN A 244 22.28 -5.24 -4.91
C ASN A 244 20.78 -5.33 -4.59
N MET A 245 19.95 -4.48 -5.19
CA MET A 245 18.48 -4.67 -5.14
C MET A 245 17.97 -5.64 -6.23
N TYR A 246 18.80 -5.98 -7.22
CA TYR A 246 18.45 -6.92 -8.30
C TYR A 246 18.81 -8.39 -8.03
N ARG A 247 19.30 -8.75 -6.83
CA ARG A 247 19.65 -10.14 -6.48
C ARG A 247 18.75 -10.79 -5.43
N LEU A 248 17.68 -10.11 -5.00
CA LEU A 248 16.74 -10.62 -3.98
C LEU A 248 15.50 -11.35 -4.55
N ARG A 249 15.44 -11.59 -5.87
CA ARG A 249 14.41 -12.46 -6.45
C ARG A 249 14.63 -13.95 -6.19
N GLU A 250 15.80 -14.38 -5.71
CA GLU A 250 16.07 -15.81 -5.50
C GLU A 250 16.11 -16.26 -4.03
N ASN A 251 16.11 -15.36 -3.03
CA ASN A 251 16.28 -15.79 -1.63
C ASN A 251 15.30 -15.21 -0.61
N THR A 252 14.21 -14.56 -1.07
CA THR A 252 13.08 -14.23 -0.20
C THR A 252 11.91 -15.13 -0.55
N LEU A 253 11.99 -16.39 -0.11
CA LEU A 253 10.83 -17.27 -0.02
C LEU A 253 9.89 -16.66 1.03
N VAL A 254 9.00 -15.76 0.60
CA VAL A 254 7.68 -15.67 1.24
C VAL A 254 7.13 -17.09 1.09
N SER A 255 7.02 -17.82 2.21
CA SER A 255 6.57 -19.20 2.16
C SER A 255 5.22 -19.22 1.42
N LYS A 256 5.09 -20.08 0.40
CA LYS A 256 3.84 -20.27 -0.36
C LYS A 256 2.61 -20.51 0.53
N SER A 257 2.78 -20.78 1.83
CA SER A 257 1.73 -20.89 2.84
C SER A 257 0.95 -19.60 3.13
N SER A 258 1.44 -18.40 2.78
CA SER A 258 0.73 -17.14 3.05
C SER A 258 -0.35 -16.81 2.03
N PHE A 259 -0.41 -17.54 0.92
CA PHE A 259 -1.37 -17.33 -0.17
C PHE A 259 -2.20 -18.60 -0.40
N ILE A 260 -3.49 -18.42 -0.67
CA ILE A 260 -4.42 -19.53 -0.88
C ILE A 260 -4.29 -20.10 -2.29
N ASP A 261 -4.30 -21.42 -2.40
CA ASP A 261 -4.63 -22.15 -3.63
C ASP A 261 -6.16 -22.29 -3.79
N PRO A 262 -6.80 -21.69 -4.82
CA PRO A 262 -8.24 -21.84 -5.05
C PRO A 262 -8.71 -23.28 -5.25
N GLU A 263 -7.86 -24.21 -5.71
CA GLU A 263 -8.24 -25.62 -5.78
C GLU A 263 -8.36 -26.24 -4.38
N LYS A 264 -7.65 -25.69 -3.39
CA LYS A 264 -7.84 -26.05 -1.97
C LYS A 264 -9.06 -25.36 -1.36
N LEU A 265 -9.48 -24.20 -1.87
CA LEU A 265 -10.79 -23.62 -1.51
C LEU A 265 -11.96 -24.46 -2.02
N SER A 266 -11.82 -25.24 -3.11
CA SER A 266 -12.89 -26.15 -3.51
C SER A 266 -13.06 -27.34 -2.56
N ASN A 267 -12.01 -27.73 -1.85
CA ASN A 267 -11.94 -28.91 -0.98
C ASN A 267 -12.06 -28.61 0.53
N LEU A 268 -12.20 -27.32 0.89
CA LEU A 268 -12.63 -26.82 2.20
C LEU A 268 -14.12 -26.40 2.12
#